data_AF-A0A958XMY2-F1
#
_entry.id   AF-A0A958XMY2-F1
#
_cell.length_a   1.000
_cell.length_b   1.000
_cell.length_c   1.000
_cell.angle_alpha   90.00
_cell.angle_beta   90.00
_cell.angle_gamma   90.00
#
_symmetry.space_group_name_H-M   'P 1'
#
loop_
_entity.id
_entity.type
_entity.pdbx_description
1 polymer ?
#
loop_
_entity_poly.entity_id
_entity_poly.type
_entity_poly.pdbx_seq_one_letter_code
_entity_poly.pdbx_strand_id
1 'polypeptide(L)'
;MKDILIEDQSNAGKLQFNQILADSGQMFTTRDKRYFVMNLFDGAQYQEPSAQGKASNEKYPFIRTNFKSWTKVWDLGEFEMNRTDEDRFKTQRSMLSMSQLRKNVDSLNIEVVEARQGIADDLLLSFRRKPHKPTVTAVPKPSTDSARLAQTQRDALRQLARAQRKEEQIKQDTLKKGMFKQQLDKPLSQYKSFEETFPEKDRAKLLEQAIGYSRSGRIVLDRRLSQITNRRKEAIKTGYELYTKYSFALVCFVFLFIGAPMGAIIRKGGFGYPILVSIIFFVTFIMLTIMCRKLAEAYILTSFWAAMAPCLALVPIGAFLTRRAMNDSQMFSTDRLDRFMLKLRRRFQKEGTPA
;
A
#
# COMPACT_ATOMS: atom_id res chain seq x y z
N MET A 1 32.01 30.71 24.94
CA MET A 1 30.58 31.11 24.95
C MET A 1 30.17 31.41 26.37
N LYS A 2 29.20 32.31 26.56
CA LYS A 2 28.63 32.68 27.87
C LYS A 2 27.11 32.46 27.82
N ASP A 3 26.48 32.22 28.96
CA ASP A 3 25.02 32.01 29.12
C ASP A 3 24.46 30.92 28.20
N ILE A 4 24.83 29.68 28.48
CA ILE A 4 24.52 28.52 27.64
C ILE A 4 23.30 27.80 28.19
N LEU A 5 22.30 27.62 27.31
CA LEU A 5 21.12 26.81 27.54
C LEU A 5 21.09 25.62 26.58
N ILE A 6 20.95 24.41 27.11
CA ILE A 6 20.88 23.18 26.31
C ILE A 6 19.62 22.43 26.70
N GLU A 7 18.79 22.14 25.71
CA GLU A 7 17.67 21.23 25.85
C GLU A 7 18.03 19.89 25.20
N ASP A 8 18.02 18.82 25.99
CA ASP A 8 18.38 17.49 25.51
C ASP A 8 17.13 16.62 25.32
N GLN A 9 16.69 16.47 24.07
CA GLN A 9 15.54 15.64 23.68
C GLN A 9 15.92 14.20 23.29
N SER A 10 17.18 13.78 23.46
CA SER A 10 17.63 12.43 23.06
C SER A 10 16.88 11.28 23.76
N ASN A 11 16.30 11.54 24.93
CA ASN A 11 15.54 10.58 25.72
C ASN A 11 14.02 10.86 25.68
N ALA A 12 13.49 11.29 24.53
CA ALA A 12 12.06 11.48 24.31
C ALA A 12 11.27 10.20 24.69
N GLY A 13 10.58 10.24 25.84
CA GLY A 13 9.76 9.12 26.36
C GLY A 13 10.26 8.49 27.67
N LYS A 14 11.45 8.84 28.17
CA LYS A 14 11.95 8.46 29.52
C LYS A 14 12.15 9.65 30.46
N LEU A 15 12.47 10.82 29.90
CA LEU A 15 12.50 12.08 30.62
C LEU A 15 11.48 13.01 29.98
N GLN A 16 10.67 13.66 30.82
CA GLN A 16 9.71 14.67 30.39
C GLN A 16 10.42 16.01 30.15
N PHE A 17 11.44 16.29 30.98
CA PHE A 17 12.20 17.53 30.95
C PHE A 17 13.67 17.25 31.25
N ASN A 18 14.57 17.78 30.42
CA ASN A 18 16.02 17.75 30.65
C ASN A 18 16.66 19.00 30.07
N GLN A 19 17.08 19.91 30.94
CA GLN A 19 17.64 21.21 30.57
C GLN A 19 18.92 21.49 31.34
N ILE A 20 19.89 22.09 30.68
CA ILE A 20 21.20 22.37 31.23
C ILE A 20 21.53 23.83 31.01
N LEU A 21 21.82 24.51 32.12
CA LEU A 21 22.18 25.91 32.18
C LEU A 21 23.64 26.01 32.63
N ALA A 22 24.44 26.83 31.96
CA ALA A 22 25.83 27.07 32.34
C ALA A 22 26.26 28.51 32.05
N ASP A 23 27.07 29.08 32.93
CA ASP A 23 27.52 30.47 32.79
C ASP A 23 28.54 30.64 31.66
N SER A 24 29.38 29.64 31.44
CA SER A 24 30.32 29.64 30.32
C SER A 24 30.62 28.26 29.78
N GLY A 25 31.11 28.22 28.54
CA GLY A 25 31.49 26.96 27.93
C GLY A 25 32.38 27.11 26.71
N GLN A 26 33.11 26.04 26.44
CA GLN A 26 34.04 25.90 25.33
C GLN A 26 33.60 24.70 24.49
N MET A 27 33.62 24.86 23.18
CA MET A 27 33.27 23.80 22.24
C MET A 27 34.40 23.58 21.25
N PHE A 28 34.73 22.31 21.02
CA PHE A 28 35.76 21.92 20.06
C PHE A 28 35.45 20.54 19.49
N THR A 29 35.91 20.28 18.29
CA THR A 29 35.89 18.95 17.69
C THR A 29 37.20 18.23 17.97
N THR A 30 37.16 16.93 18.21
CA THR A 30 38.38 16.11 18.26
C THR A 30 39.13 16.19 16.92
N ARG A 31 40.46 15.97 16.91
CA ARG A 31 41.29 16.02 15.69
C ARG A 31 40.73 15.17 14.53
N ASP A 32 40.13 14.04 14.87
CA ASP A 32 39.55 13.08 13.91
C ASP A 32 38.13 13.48 13.44
N LYS A 33 37.59 14.62 13.90
CA LYS A 33 36.22 15.12 13.61
C LYS A 33 35.09 14.14 13.93
N ARG A 34 35.38 13.06 14.67
CA ARG A 34 34.39 12.05 15.09
C ARG A 34 33.52 12.51 16.24
N TYR A 35 34.08 13.28 17.16
CA TYR A 35 33.36 13.74 18.34
C TYR A 35 33.31 15.26 18.38
N PHE A 36 32.13 15.78 18.71
CA PHE A 36 31.94 17.16 19.11
C PHE A 36 31.87 17.22 20.63
N VAL A 37 32.77 17.98 21.25
CA VAL A 37 32.91 18.07 22.70
C VAL A 37 32.58 19.48 23.16
N MET A 38 31.76 19.58 24.20
CA MET A 38 31.45 20.84 24.86
C MET A 38 31.68 20.75 26.36
N ASN A 39 32.61 21.57 26.84
CA ASN A 39 32.91 21.74 28.25
C ASN A 39 32.14 22.94 28.77
N LEU A 40 31.39 22.75 29.83
CA LEU A 40 30.51 23.73 30.46
C LEU A 40 31.04 23.97 31.88
N PHE A 41 31.06 25.23 32.28
CA PHE A 41 31.59 25.67 33.57
C PHE A 41 30.50 26.39 34.34
N ASP A 42 30.44 26.09 35.64
CA ASP A 42 29.57 26.70 36.63
C ASP A 42 28.11 26.76 36.16
N GLY A 43 27.38 25.66 36.40
CA GLY A 43 26.03 25.48 35.88
C GLY A 43 25.15 24.53 36.68
N ALA A 44 23.92 24.37 36.23
CA ALA A 44 22.93 23.47 36.82
C ALA A 44 22.19 22.69 35.74
N GLN A 45 22.02 21.40 35.98
CA GLN A 45 21.19 20.51 35.19
C GLN A 45 19.87 20.25 35.92
N TYR A 46 18.77 20.33 35.18
CA TYR A 46 17.41 20.14 35.65
C TYR A 46 16.81 18.95 34.90
N GLN A 47 16.31 17.96 35.63
CA GLN A 47 15.73 16.74 35.08
C GLN A 47 14.40 16.40 35.74
N GLU A 48 13.44 16.00 34.92
CA GLU A 48 12.16 15.43 35.35
C GLU A 48 11.97 14.09 34.63
N PRO A 49 11.99 12.95 35.36
CA PRO A 49 11.73 11.65 34.76
C PRO A 49 10.25 11.53 34.38
N SER A 50 9.95 10.88 33.25
CA SER A 50 8.56 10.67 32.80
C SER A 50 8.02 9.28 33.18
N ALA A 51 6.73 9.17 33.46
CA ALA A 51 6.03 7.91 33.68
C ALA A 51 6.16 6.96 32.47
N GLN A 52 6.87 5.84 32.64
CA GLN A 52 6.92 4.80 31.62
C GLN A 52 5.81 3.77 31.89
N GLY A 53 4.56 4.07 31.51
CA GLY A 53 3.44 3.12 31.58
C GLY A 53 2.05 3.75 31.75
N LYS A 54 0.98 2.97 31.50
CA LYS A 54 -0.41 3.30 31.85
C LYS A 54 -0.67 2.96 33.33
N ALA A 55 -0.11 3.74 34.25
CA ALA A 55 -0.53 3.73 35.64
C ALA A 55 -0.07 4.99 36.37
N SER A 56 -0.97 5.48 37.22
CA SER A 56 -0.72 6.30 38.40
C SER A 56 -0.44 7.80 38.21
N ASN A 57 -1.20 8.58 38.99
CA ASN A 57 -1.08 10.02 39.23
C ASN A 57 0.13 10.29 40.16
N GLU A 58 1.27 9.67 39.86
CA GLU A 58 2.49 9.72 40.66
C GLU A 58 3.32 10.95 40.29
N LYS A 59 3.59 11.78 41.30
CA LYS A 59 4.47 12.94 41.15
C LYS A 59 5.92 12.47 41.10
N TYR A 60 6.59 12.73 39.99
CA TYR A 60 8.01 12.41 39.84
C TYR A 60 8.88 13.45 40.56
N PRO A 61 10.01 13.04 41.16
CA PRO A 61 10.92 13.99 41.79
C PRO A 61 11.60 14.84 40.70
N PHE A 62 11.53 16.16 40.86
CA PHE A 62 12.35 17.09 40.10
C PHE A 62 13.77 17.08 40.65
N ILE A 63 14.74 16.74 39.81
CA ILE A 63 16.15 16.65 40.20
C ILE A 63 16.89 17.85 39.65
N ARG A 64 17.60 18.54 40.56
CA ARG A 64 18.54 19.61 40.21
C ARG A 64 19.95 19.20 40.63
N THR A 65 20.88 19.25 39.70
CA THR A 65 22.30 18.94 39.95
C THR A 65 23.15 20.14 39.54
N ASN A 66 23.85 20.74 40.51
CA ASN A 66 24.80 21.81 40.25
C ASN A 66 26.18 21.21 39.95
N PHE A 67 26.91 21.79 39.01
CA PHE A 67 28.24 21.35 38.62
C PHE A 67 29.19 22.53 38.44
N LYS A 68 30.46 22.30 38.78
CA LYS A 68 31.55 23.25 38.51
C LYS A 68 32.12 23.08 37.10
N SER A 69 32.21 21.85 36.64
CA SER A 69 32.60 21.52 35.27
C SER A 69 31.82 20.30 34.80
N TRP A 70 31.24 20.39 33.61
CA TRP A 70 30.49 19.31 32.99
C TRP A 70 30.85 19.21 31.51
N THR A 71 31.10 17.99 31.03
CA THR A 71 31.51 17.74 29.64
C THR A 71 30.46 16.92 28.92
N LYS A 72 29.93 17.45 27.83
CA LYS A 72 29.01 16.74 26.93
C LYS A 72 29.73 16.40 25.63
N VAL A 73 29.64 15.14 25.22
CA VAL A 73 30.26 14.63 23.99
C VAL A 73 29.14 14.10 23.10
N TRP A 74 29.15 14.52 21.83
CA TRP A 74 28.28 14.01 20.78
C TRP A 74 29.13 13.24 19.75
N ASP A 75 28.68 12.05 19.36
CA ASP A 75 29.26 11.31 18.23
C ASP A 75 28.71 11.89 16.93
N LEU A 76 29.59 12.43 16.09
CA LEU A 76 29.24 12.97 14.79
C LEU A 76 29.00 11.86 13.76
N GLY A 77 29.42 10.62 14.03
CA GLY A 77 29.15 9.45 13.20
C GLY A 77 27.66 9.11 13.10
N GLU A 78 26.84 9.45 14.10
CA GLU A 78 25.37 9.28 14.02
C GLU A 78 24.71 10.23 13.02
N PHE A 79 25.36 11.36 12.71
CA PHE A 79 24.91 12.33 11.72
C PHE A 79 25.48 12.07 10.32
N GLU A 80 26.38 11.10 10.16
CA GLU A 80 26.75 10.61 8.84
C GLU A 80 25.50 10.00 8.20
N MET A 81 25.12 10.53 7.03
CA MET A 81 23.94 10.08 6.32
C MET A 81 24.08 8.61 5.92
N ASN A 82 23.65 7.70 6.80
CA ASN A 82 23.32 6.35 6.44
C ASN A 82 22.18 6.44 5.44
N ARG A 83 22.48 6.12 4.17
CA ARG A 83 21.46 6.02 3.11
C ARG A 83 20.33 5.18 3.68
N THR A 84 19.17 5.80 3.89
CA THR A 84 18.02 5.09 4.46
C THR A 84 17.73 3.88 3.59
N ASP A 85 17.47 2.71 4.22
CA ASP A 85 17.25 1.44 3.52
C ASP A 85 16.34 1.62 2.31
N GLU A 86 16.93 1.56 1.12
CA GLU A 86 16.22 1.73 -0.15
C GLU A 86 15.13 0.65 -0.32
N ASP A 87 15.34 -0.52 0.30
CA ASP A 87 14.39 -1.63 0.36
C ASP A 87 13.06 -1.28 1.02
N ARG A 88 13.03 -0.35 1.99
CA ARG A 88 11.77 0.08 2.62
C ARG A 88 10.93 0.96 1.71
N PHE A 89 11.55 1.60 0.70
CA PHE A 89 10.87 2.52 -0.21
C PHE A 89 10.57 1.93 -1.58
N LYS A 90 11.14 0.77 -1.94
CA LYS A 90 10.85 0.06 -3.20
C LYS A 90 9.36 -0.21 -3.44
N THR A 91 8.59 -0.39 -2.36
CA THR A 91 7.14 -0.65 -2.44
C THR A 91 6.31 0.63 -2.63
N GLN A 92 6.89 1.80 -2.37
CA GLN A 92 6.18 3.06 -2.43
C GLN A 92 6.07 3.56 -3.88
N ARG A 93 4.91 3.31 -4.48
CA ARG A 93 4.61 3.62 -5.89
C ARG A 93 4.89 5.08 -6.28
N SER A 94 4.69 6.04 -5.38
CA SER A 94 4.91 7.46 -5.67
C SER A 94 6.38 7.78 -6.01
N MET A 95 7.33 7.01 -5.46
CA MET A 95 8.77 7.21 -5.63
C MET A 95 9.35 6.50 -6.86
N LEU A 96 8.58 5.63 -7.52
CA LEU A 96 9.05 4.86 -8.67
C LEU A 96 9.15 5.73 -9.93
N SER A 97 10.16 5.46 -10.77
CA SER A 97 10.25 6.08 -12.10
C SER A 97 9.11 5.64 -13.02
N MET A 98 8.89 6.40 -14.09
CA MET A 98 7.87 6.11 -15.12
C MET A 98 7.99 4.67 -15.69
N SER A 99 9.23 4.26 -15.98
CA SER A 99 9.53 2.94 -16.56
C SER A 99 9.25 1.83 -15.55
N GLN A 100 9.63 2.02 -14.29
CA GLN A 100 9.35 1.07 -13.21
C GLN A 100 7.85 0.96 -12.92
N LEU A 101 7.12 2.08 -12.93
CA LEU A 101 5.66 2.10 -12.78
C LEU A 101 4.96 1.32 -13.90
N ARG A 102 5.39 1.51 -15.14
CA ARG A 102 4.85 0.77 -16.29
C ARG A 102 5.08 -0.73 -16.15
N LYS A 103 6.33 -1.14 -15.86
CA LYS A 103 6.63 -2.57 -15.60
C LYS A 103 5.81 -3.13 -14.46
N ASN A 104 5.63 -2.38 -13.37
CA ASN A 104 4.80 -2.82 -12.25
C ASN A 104 3.33 -2.97 -12.61
N VAL A 105 2.76 -2.05 -13.41
CA VAL A 105 1.38 -2.18 -13.92
C VAL A 105 1.24 -3.45 -14.76
N ASP A 106 2.18 -3.70 -15.67
CA ASP A 106 2.18 -4.89 -16.52
C ASP A 106 2.26 -6.17 -15.67
N SER A 107 3.20 -6.24 -14.73
CA SER A 107 3.34 -7.37 -13.80
C SER A 107 2.07 -7.60 -12.96
N LEU A 108 1.47 -6.54 -12.41
CA LEU A 108 0.24 -6.65 -11.62
C LEU A 108 -0.95 -7.11 -12.46
N ASN A 109 -1.03 -6.69 -13.73
CA ASN A 109 -2.08 -7.14 -14.63
C ASN A 109 -1.93 -8.62 -14.99
N ILE A 110 -0.70 -9.08 -15.23
CA ILE A 110 -0.40 -10.50 -15.46
C ILE A 110 -0.78 -11.33 -14.23
N GLU A 111 -0.38 -10.91 -13.03
CA GLU A 111 -0.71 -11.60 -11.78
C GLU A 111 -2.24 -11.71 -11.57
N VAL A 112 -3.00 -10.66 -11.93
CA VAL A 112 -4.47 -10.70 -11.85
C VAL A 112 -5.07 -11.72 -12.83
N VAL A 113 -4.52 -11.84 -14.04
CA VAL A 113 -4.97 -12.82 -15.04
C VAL A 113 -4.63 -14.24 -14.59
N GLU A 114 -3.40 -14.47 -14.15
CA GLU A 114 -2.93 -15.76 -13.66
C GLU A 114 -3.73 -16.20 -12.41
N ALA A 115 -3.97 -15.30 -11.47
CA ALA A 115 -4.78 -15.59 -10.29
C ALA A 115 -6.22 -15.99 -10.65
N ARG A 116 -6.80 -15.41 -11.71
CA ARG A 116 -8.13 -15.81 -12.21
C ARG A 116 -8.11 -17.20 -12.85
N GLN A 117 -7.09 -17.51 -13.63
CA GLN A 117 -6.92 -18.82 -14.26
C GLN A 117 -6.67 -19.91 -13.21
N GLY A 118 -5.83 -19.63 -12.21
CA GLY A 118 -5.54 -20.57 -11.12
C GLY A 118 -6.78 -20.98 -10.31
N ILE A 119 -7.80 -20.11 -10.17
CA ILE A 119 -9.09 -20.51 -9.57
C ILE A 119 -9.80 -21.54 -10.45
N ALA A 120 -9.84 -21.33 -11.76
CA ALA A 120 -10.49 -22.26 -12.69
C ALA A 120 -9.77 -23.63 -12.70
N ASP A 121 -8.44 -23.62 -12.71
CA ASP A 121 -7.63 -24.85 -12.71
C ASP A 121 -7.78 -25.65 -11.41
N ASP A 122 -7.81 -24.99 -10.25
CA ASP A 122 -7.99 -25.65 -8.94
C ASP A 122 -9.38 -26.28 -8.82
N LEU A 123 -10.41 -25.60 -9.33
CA LEU A 123 -11.76 -26.16 -9.42
C LEU A 123 -11.81 -27.37 -10.34
N LEU A 124 -11.17 -27.30 -11.51
CA LEU A 124 -11.13 -28.41 -12.47
C LEU A 124 -10.27 -29.59 -12.00
N LEU A 125 -9.26 -29.36 -11.16
CA LEU A 125 -8.43 -30.39 -10.54
C LEU A 125 -9.26 -31.38 -9.71
N SER A 126 -10.29 -30.89 -9.02
CA SER A 126 -11.22 -31.75 -8.28
C SER A 126 -12.00 -32.69 -9.20
N PHE A 127 -12.39 -32.23 -10.39
CA PHE A 127 -13.08 -33.03 -11.41
C PHE A 127 -12.16 -33.94 -12.21
N ARG A 128 -10.86 -33.63 -12.31
CA ARG A 128 -9.85 -34.47 -13.00
C ARG A 128 -9.32 -35.63 -12.16
N ARG A 129 -9.69 -35.76 -10.88
CA ARG A 129 -9.33 -36.95 -10.09
C ARG A 129 -10.04 -38.17 -10.68
N LYS A 130 -9.29 -39.05 -11.34
CA LYS A 130 -9.81 -40.36 -11.77
C LYS A 130 -10.33 -41.10 -10.52
N PRO A 131 -11.58 -41.60 -10.51
CA PRO A 131 -12.07 -42.39 -9.39
C PRO A 131 -11.12 -43.55 -9.14
N HIS A 132 -10.79 -43.80 -7.88
CA HIS A 132 -9.96 -44.94 -7.50
C HIS A 132 -10.71 -46.22 -7.91
N LYS A 133 -10.24 -46.88 -8.97
CA LYS A 133 -10.83 -48.15 -9.38
C LYS A 133 -10.65 -49.14 -8.22
N PRO A 134 -11.71 -49.85 -7.79
CA PRO A 134 -11.56 -50.86 -6.76
C PRO A 134 -10.49 -51.85 -7.20
N THR A 135 -9.45 -52.03 -6.38
CA THR A 135 -8.46 -53.08 -6.60
C THR A 135 -9.17 -54.41 -6.47
N VAL A 136 -9.55 -55.01 -7.60
CA VAL A 136 -9.92 -56.42 -7.66
C VAL A 136 -8.67 -57.19 -7.26
N THR A 137 -8.76 -57.94 -6.17
CA THR A 137 -7.70 -58.76 -5.61
C THR A 137 -7.21 -59.73 -6.69
N ALA A 138 -6.12 -59.39 -7.38
CA ALA A 138 -5.50 -60.30 -8.32
C ALA A 138 -4.83 -61.43 -7.52
N VAL A 139 -5.31 -62.66 -7.77
CA VAL A 139 -4.81 -63.94 -7.29
C VAL A 139 -3.26 -63.99 -7.40
N PRO A 140 -2.54 -64.50 -6.38
CA PRO A 140 -1.09 -64.56 -6.41
C PRO A 140 -0.65 -65.58 -7.46
N LYS A 141 0.16 -65.15 -8.45
CA LYS A 141 0.86 -66.07 -9.36
C LYS A 141 2.31 -66.28 -8.92
N PRO A 142 2.86 -67.47 -9.17
CA PRO A 142 3.94 -68.05 -8.38
C PRO A 142 5.30 -67.50 -8.76
N SER A 143 6.22 -67.59 -7.81
CA SER A 143 7.65 -67.38 -7.96
C SER A 143 8.25 -68.37 -8.97
N THR A 144 9.13 -67.89 -9.85
CA THR A 144 10.08 -68.73 -10.57
C THR A 144 11.48 -68.16 -10.39
N ASP A 145 12.35 -69.02 -9.87
CA ASP A 145 13.75 -68.80 -9.54
C ASP A 145 14.66 -68.90 -10.77
N SER A 146 15.79 -68.17 -10.65
CA SER A 146 17.16 -68.40 -11.20
C SER A 146 17.72 -67.10 -11.83
N ALA A 147 19.00 -66.71 -11.70
CA ALA A 147 20.09 -67.06 -10.82
C ALA A 147 21.13 -65.90 -10.81
N ARG A 148 21.80 -65.74 -9.65
CA ARG A 148 23.14 -65.21 -9.31
C ARG A 148 23.92 -64.29 -10.28
N LEU A 149 24.17 -63.04 -9.83
CA LEU A 149 25.49 -62.46 -9.47
C LEU A 149 25.31 -60.99 -9.00
N ALA A 150 26.13 -60.52 -8.04
CA ALA A 150 26.11 -59.20 -7.36
C ALA A 150 25.18 -59.07 -6.12
N GLN A 151 25.59 -59.65 -4.99
CA GLN A 151 24.78 -59.79 -3.78
C GLN A 151 24.74 -58.54 -2.87
N THR A 152 25.74 -57.66 -2.83
CA THR A 152 25.77 -56.62 -1.77
C THR A 152 25.02 -55.32 -2.12
N GLN A 153 24.86 -55.00 -3.41
CA GLN A 153 24.13 -53.80 -3.86
C GLN A 153 22.63 -54.06 -4.10
N ARG A 154 22.26 -55.30 -4.46
CA ARG A 154 20.87 -55.69 -4.71
C ARG A 154 20.04 -55.79 -3.43
N ASP A 155 20.66 -56.18 -2.32
CA ASP A 155 19.95 -56.31 -1.05
C ASP A 155 19.62 -54.95 -0.43
N ALA A 156 20.49 -53.94 -0.58
CA ALA A 156 20.19 -52.55 -0.21
C ALA A 156 19.08 -51.94 -1.11
N LEU A 157 19.13 -52.17 -2.43
CA LEU A 157 18.09 -51.72 -3.36
C LEU A 157 16.74 -52.42 -3.09
N ARG A 158 16.77 -53.72 -2.74
CA ARG A 158 15.57 -54.50 -2.33
C ARG A 158 15.02 -54.02 -1.00
N GLN A 159 15.86 -53.64 -0.04
CA GLN A 159 15.42 -53.07 1.24
C GLN A 159 14.77 -51.69 1.04
N LEU A 160 15.36 -50.82 0.22
CA LEU A 160 14.76 -49.53 -0.15
C LEU A 160 13.44 -49.71 -0.92
N ALA A 161 13.39 -50.63 -1.88
CA ALA A 161 12.15 -50.94 -2.61
C ALA A 161 11.07 -51.56 -1.69
N ARG A 162 11.46 -52.37 -0.70
CA ARG A 162 10.54 -52.91 0.32
C ARG A 162 10.06 -51.81 1.26
N ALA A 163 10.94 -50.89 1.68
CA ALA A 163 10.59 -49.74 2.50
C ALA A 163 9.61 -48.82 1.76
N GLN A 164 9.89 -48.50 0.50
CA GLN A 164 9.00 -47.72 -0.37
C GLN A 164 7.63 -48.40 -0.57
N ARG A 165 7.61 -49.71 -0.85
CA ARG A 165 6.36 -50.48 -0.95
C ARG A 165 5.59 -50.52 0.36
N LYS A 166 6.28 -50.66 1.49
CA LYS A 166 5.66 -50.68 2.82
C LYS A 166 5.11 -49.29 3.15
N GLU A 167 5.81 -48.22 2.78
CA GLU A 167 5.37 -46.83 2.95
C GLU A 167 4.18 -46.50 2.04
N GLU A 168 4.18 -46.96 0.79
CA GLU A 168 3.03 -46.87 -0.13
C GLU A 168 1.83 -47.69 0.35
N GLN A 169 2.06 -48.90 0.85
CA GLN A 169 1.02 -49.74 1.45
C GLN A 169 0.45 -49.12 2.71
N ILE A 170 1.29 -48.58 3.59
CA ILE A 170 0.84 -47.84 4.78
C ILE A 170 0.01 -46.63 4.32
N LYS A 171 0.48 -45.83 3.36
CA LYS A 171 -0.30 -44.70 2.80
C LYS A 171 -1.65 -45.16 2.25
N GLN A 172 -1.71 -46.27 1.51
CA GLN A 172 -2.95 -46.84 0.97
C GLN A 172 -3.89 -47.40 2.04
N ASP A 173 -3.35 -48.04 3.08
CA ASP A 173 -4.15 -48.59 4.18
C ASP A 173 -4.73 -47.46 5.05
N THR A 174 -3.96 -46.41 5.31
CA THR A 174 -4.46 -45.21 5.99
C THR A 174 -5.55 -44.53 5.16
N LEU A 175 -5.41 -44.48 3.83
CA LEU A 175 -6.44 -44.00 2.90
C LEU A 175 -7.71 -44.86 2.94
N LYS A 176 -7.59 -46.19 3.03
CA LYS A 176 -8.74 -47.12 3.09
C LYS A 176 -9.47 -47.10 4.43
N LYS A 177 -8.76 -46.87 5.54
CA LYS A 177 -9.33 -46.94 6.90
C LYS A 177 -10.32 -45.82 7.22
N GLY A 178 -10.30 -44.72 6.46
CA GLY A 178 -11.20 -43.57 6.62
C GLY A 178 -12.31 -43.45 5.56
N MET A 179 -12.38 -44.36 4.58
CA MET A 179 -13.39 -44.28 3.53
C MET A 179 -14.67 -45.02 3.93
N PHE A 180 -15.80 -44.32 3.83
CA PHE A 180 -17.12 -44.92 4.00
C PHE A 180 -17.38 -45.94 2.89
N LYS A 181 -17.85 -47.13 3.26
CA LYS A 181 -18.17 -48.20 2.31
C LYS A 181 -19.57 -47.99 1.76
N GLN A 182 -19.69 -48.04 0.43
CA GLN A 182 -20.96 -47.94 -0.26
C GLN A 182 -21.63 -49.33 -0.31
N GLN A 183 -22.92 -49.42 0.01
CA GLN A 183 -23.71 -50.64 -0.10
C GLN A 183 -24.69 -50.50 -1.27
N LEU A 184 -24.45 -51.25 -2.35
CA LEU A 184 -25.28 -51.29 -3.55
C LEU A 184 -26.14 -52.55 -3.55
N ASP A 185 -27.18 -52.53 -2.73
CA ASP A 185 -28.13 -53.65 -2.62
C ASP A 185 -29.19 -53.64 -3.75
N LYS A 186 -29.34 -52.51 -4.45
CA LYS A 186 -30.34 -52.29 -5.52
C LYS A 186 -29.65 -51.85 -6.83
N PRO A 187 -30.27 -52.04 -8.00
CA PRO A 187 -29.79 -51.44 -9.25
C PRO A 187 -29.75 -49.90 -9.13
N LEU A 188 -28.74 -49.27 -9.74
CA LEU A 188 -28.46 -47.83 -9.59
C LEU A 188 -29.66 -46.92 -9.90
N SER A 189 -30.57 -47.37 -10.77
CA SER A 189 -31.76 -46.61 -11.19
C SER A 189 -32.86 -46.52 -10.12
N GLN A 190 -32.80 -47.33 -9.06
CA GLN A 190 -33.80 -47.36 -7.99
C GLN A 190 -33.46 -46.48 -6.77
N TYR A 191 -32.24 -45.94 -6.69
CA TYR A 191 -31.86 -45.01 -5.64
C TYR A 191 -32.38 -43.61 -5.97
N LYS A 192 -33.09 -42.97 -5.03
CA LYS A 192 -33.59 -41.60 -5.23
C LYS A 192 -32.50 -40.56 -5.01
N SER A 193 -31.57 -40.84 -4.10
CA SER A 193 -30.48 -39.95 -3.72
C SER A 193 -29.19 -40.72 -3.49
N PHE A 194 -28.06 -40.10 -3.79
CA PHE A 194 -26.73 -40.69 -3.59
C PHE A 194 -26.48 -41.14 -2.13
N GLU A 195 -27.10 -40.45 -1.17
CA GLU A 195 -27.02 -40.74 0.27
C GLU A 195 -27.62 -42.11 0.65
N GLU A 196 -28.60 -42.61 -0.10
CA GLU A 196 -29.24 -43.90 0.16
C GLU A 196 -28.30 -45.08 -0.07
N THR A 197 -27.24 -44.87 -0.86
CA THR A 197 -26.20 -45.87 -1.12
C THR A 197 -25.24 -46.10 0.07
N PHE A 198 -25.40 -45.35 1.17
CA PHE A 198 -24.59 -45.49 2.38
C PHE A 198 -25.43 -45.95 3.60
N PRO A 199 -24.84 -46.68 4.56
CA PRO A 199 -25.51 -47.10 5.78
C PRO A 199 -26.00 -45.91 6.62
N GLU A 200 -27.19 -46.00 7.24
CA GLU A 200 -27.79 -44.90 8.02
C GLU A 200 -26.87 -44.33 9.11
N LYS A 201 -26.07 -45.18 9.76
CA LYS A 201 -25.12 -44.78 10.81
C LYS A 201 -24.03 -43.83 10.32
N ASP A 202 -23.69 -43.90 9.04
CA ASP A 202 -22.59 -43.14 8.43
C ASP A 202 -23.09 -41.88 7.72
N ARG A 203 -24.38 -41.78 7.40
CA ARG A 203 -24.99 -40.64 6.67
C ARG A 203 -24.77 -39.31 7.38
N ALA A 204 -24.99 -39.25 8.70
CA ALA A 204 -24.81 -38.02 9.47
C ALA A 204 -23.35 -37.51 9.44
N LYS A 205 -22.38 -38.42 9.60
CA LYS A 205 -20.95 -38.10 9.53
C LYS A 205 -20.53 -37.67 8.12
N LEU A 206 -21.06 -38.34 7.10
CA LEU A 206 -20.84 -37.99 5.69
C LEU A 206 -21.36 -36.58 5.38
N LEU A 207 -22.58 -36.25 5.82
CA LEU A 207 -23.16 -34.92 5.64
C LEU A 207 -22.37 -33.84 6.37
N GLU A 208 -21.94 -34.10 7.61
CA GLU A 208 -21.10 -33.17 8.37
C GLU A 208 -19.76 -32.92 7.67
N GLN A 209 -19.11 -33.97 7.16
CA GLN A 209 -17.90 -33.83 6.36
C GLN A 209 -18.15 -33.07 5.06
N ALA A 210 -19.24 -33.35 4.34
CA ALA A 210 -19.60 -32.64 3.12
C ALA A 210 -19.84 -31.14 3.36
N ILE A 211 -20.55 -30.80 4.45
CA ILE A 211 -20.74 -29.42 4.90
C ILE A 211 -19.38 -28.79 5.26
N GLY A 212 -18.52 -29.51 5.96
CA GLY A 212 -17.16 -29.07 6.31
C GLY A 212 -16.31 -28.76 5.08
N TYR A 213 -16.30 -29.64 4.08
CA TYR A 213 -15.61 -29.42 2.80
C TYR A 213 -16.20 -28.24 2.02
N SER A 214 -17.53 -28.12 1.96
CA SER A 214 -18.22 -27.00 1.29
C SER A 214 -17.89 -25.66 1.95
N ARG A 215 -17.97 -25.57 3.29
CA ARG A 215 -17.60 -24.37 4.04
C ARG A 215 -16.13 -24.00 3.84
N SER A 216 -15.24 -24.99 3.90
CA SER A 216 -13.81 -24.78 3.70
C SER A 216 -13.51 -24.29 2.28
N GLY A 217 -14.14 -24.89 1.27
CA GLY A 217 -14.04 -24.47 -0.12
C GLY A 217 -14.51 -23.02 -0.32
N ARG A 218 -15.63 -22.64 0.28
CA ARG A 218 -16.14 -21.26 0.23
C ARG A 218 -15.16 -20.25 0.82
N ILE A 219 -14.56 -20.56 1.98
CA ILE A 219 -13.57 -19.68 2.63
C ILE A 219 -12.33 -19.48 1.73
N VAL A 220 -11.86 -20.56 1.07
CA VAL A 220 -10.73 -20.48 0.14
C VAL A 220 -11.09 -19.61 -1.07
N LEU A 221 -12.28 -19.78 -1.64
CA LEU A 221 -12.76 -18.96 -2.76
C LEU A 221 -12.90 -17.48 -2.38
N ASP A 222 -13.50 -17.17 -1.23
CA ASP A 222 -13.62 -15.79 -0.74
C ASP A 222 -12.26 -15.13 -0.55
N ARG A 223 -11.28 -15.87 0.00
CA ARG A 223 -9.90 -15.39 0.16
C ARG A 223 -9.26 -15.11 -1.20
N ARG A 224 -9.42 -16.00 -2.18
CA ARG A 224 -8.88 -15.83 -3.54
C ARG A 224 -9.53 -14.64 -4.26
N LEU A 225 -10.85 -14.47 -4.14
CA LEU A 225 -11.57 -13.31 -4.68
C LEU A 225 -11.08 -12.00 -4.04
N SER A 226 -10.91 -11.99 -2.72
CA SER A 226 -10.34 -10.85 -2.01
C SER A 226 -8.91 -10.53 -2.48
N GLN A 227 -8.08 -11.55 -2.71
CA GLN A 227 -6.74 -11.36 -3.27
C GLN A 227 -6.79 -10.75 -4.68
N ILE A 228 -7.59 -11.30 -5.60
CA ILE A 228 -7.74 -10.76 -6.96
C ILE A 228 -8.23 -9.33 -6.95
N THR A 229 -9.23 -9.02 -6.11
CA THR A 229 -9.73 -7.66 -6.00
C THR A 229 -8.62 -6.75 -5.48
N ASN A 230 -7.90 -7.09 -4.42
CA ASN A 230 -6.80 -6.31 -3.88
C ASN A 230 -5.66 -6.09 -4.89
N ARG A 231 -5.25 -7.12 -5.64
CA ARG A 231 -4.25 -6.98 -6.72
C ARG A 231 -4.73 -6.04 -7.82
N ARG A 232 -6.00 -6.16 -8.22
CA ARG A 232 -6.61 -5.23 -9.17
C ARG A 232 -6.64 -3.80 -8.61
N LYS A 233 -6.85 -3.64 -7.30
CA LYS A 233 -6.76 -2.34 -6.64
C LYS A 233 -5.35 -1.74 -6.74
N GLU A 234 -4.34 -2.57 -6.51
CA GLU A 234 -2.94 -2.18 -6.64
C GLU A 234 -2.60 -1.79 -8.08
N ALA A 235 -3.07 -2.53 -9.08
CA ALA A 235 -2.85 -2.23 -10.50
C ALA A 235 -3.43 -0.86 -10.89
N ILE A 236 -4.68 -0.58 -10.49
CA ILE A 236 -5.36 0.68 -10.80
C ILE A 236 -4.68 1.88 -10.13
N LYS A 237 -4.28 1.74 -8.86
CA LYS A 237 -3.53 2.78 -8.14
C LYS A 237 -2.17 3.05 -8.78
N THR A 238 -1.44 2.00 -9.15
CA THR A 238 -0.13 2.12 -9.82
C THR A 238 -0.27 2.78 -11.19
N GLY A 239 -1.30 2.40 -11.95
CA GLY A 239 -1.62 3.02 -13.22
C GLY A 239 -1.98 4.50 -13.08
N TYR A 240 -2.72 4.88 -12.03
CA TYR A 240 -3.08 6.28 -11.79
C TYR A 240 -1.84 7.14 -11.55
N GLU A 241 -0.90 6.68 -10.73
CA GLU A 241 0.38 7.38 -10.49
C GLU A 241 1.18 7.55 -11.78
N LEU A 242 1.23 6.51 -12.63
CA LEU A 242 1.88 6.58 -13.95
C LEU A 242 1.27 7.67 -14.84
N TYR A 243 -0.06 7.70 -14.99
CA TYR A 243 -0.73 8.68 -15.83
C TYR A 243 -0.73 10.08 -15.23
N THR A 244 -0.70 10.22 -13.90
CA THR A 244 -0.59 11.53 -13.23
C THR A 244 0.74 12.21 -13.56
N LYS A 245 1.84 11.45 -13.66
CA LYS A 245 3.13 11.99 -14.11
C LYS A 245 3.09 12.50 -15.56
N TYR A 246 2.35 11.82 -16.45
CA TYR A 246 2.11 12.33 -17.81
C TYR A 246 1.22 13.59 -17.79
N SER A 247 0.19 13.60 -16.94
CA SER A 247 -0.74 14.72 -16.78
C SER A 247 -0.02 15.98 -16.32
N PHE A 248 0.95 15.89 -15.41
CA PHE A 248 1.78 17.04 -15.00
C PHE A 248 2.66 17.58 -16.12
N ALA A 249 3.11 16.76 -17.07
CA ALA A 249 3.82 17.27 -18.24
C ALA A 249 2.86 18.01 -19.19
N LEU A 250 1.66 17.46 -19.41
CA LEU A 250 0.63 18.07 -20.25
C LEU A 250 0.10 19.38 -19.68
N VAL A 251 -0.11 19.46 -18.36
CA VAL A 251 -0.66 20.66 -17.73
C VAL A 251 0.25 21.87 -17.89
N CYS A 252 1.57 21.68 -17.98
CA CYS A 252 2.51 22.77 -18.25
C CYS A 252 2.21 23.45 -19.60
N PHE A 253 1.92 22.67 -20.64
CA PHE A 253 1.51 23.21 -21.94
C PHE A 253 0.15 23.90 -21.85
N VAL A 254 -0.82 23.29 -21.16
CA VAL A 254 -2.15 23.90 -20.97
C VAL A 254 -2.05 25.23 -20.24
N PHE A 255 -1.25 25.33 -19.17
CA PHE A 255 -1.04 26.59 -18.46
C PHE A 255 -0.27 27.63 -19.26
N LEU A 256 0.65 27.22 -20.14
CA LEU A 256 1.26 28.14 -21.10
C LEU A 256 0.20 28.78 -22.01
N PHE A 257 -0.73 27.99 -22.54
CA PHE A 257 -1.84 28.49 -23.36
C PHE A 257 -2.89 29.28 -22.58
N ILE A 258 -2.99 29.13 -21.26
CA ILE A 258 -3.88 29.96 -20.43
C ILE A 258 -3.17 31.28 -20.04
N GLY A 259 -1.89 31.21 -19.67
CA GLY A 259 -1.10 32.34 -19.19
C GLY A 259 -0.73 33.34 -20.28
N ALA A 260 -0.32 32.86 -21.47
CA ALA A 260 0.05 33.71 -22.60
C ALA A 260 -1.08 34.67 -23.05
N PRO A 261 -2.32 34.23 -23.31
CA PRO A 261 -3.40 35.13 -23.66
C PRO A 261 -3.83 36.03 -22.49
N MET A 262 -3.83 35.53 -21.25
CA MET A 262 -4.20 36.36 -20.09
C MET A 262 -3.24 37.54 -19.88
N GLY A 263 -1.94 37.32 -20.06
CA GLY A 263 -0.94 38.40 -19.99
C GLY A 263 -1.12 39.45 -21.09
N ALA A 264 -1.48 39.03 -22.32
CA ALA A 264 -1.65 39.93 -23.47
C ALA A 264 -2.97 40.72 -23.42
N ILE A 265 -4.06 40.11 -22.95
CA ILE A 265 -5.40 40.71 -22.95
C ILE A 265 -5.55 41.77 -21.84
N ILE A 266 -4.97 41.53 -20.65
CA ILE A 266 -5.26 42.33 -19.45
C ILE A 266 -4.24 43.48 -19.30
N ARG A 267 -4.08 44.27 -20.36
CA ARG A 267 -3.09 45.35 -20.44
C ARG A 267 -3.44 46.63 -19.66
N LYS A 268 -4.64 46.72 -19.07
CA LYS A 268 -5.15 47.90 -18.33
C LYS A 268 -5.17 47.75 -16.79
N GLY A 269 -4.75 46.61 -16.26
CA GLY A 269 -4.61 46.37 -14.82
C GLY A 269 -3.14 46.26 -14.42
N GLY A 270 -2.78 46.65 -13.19
CA GLY A 270 -1.44 46.43 -12.66
C GLY A 270 -1.03 44.95 -12.70
N PHE A 271 0.28 44.68 -12.57
CA PHE A 271 0.92 43.36 -12.74
C PHE A 271 0.25 42.19 -11.98
N GLY A 272 -0.51 42.46 -10.92
CA GLY A 272 -1.15 41.43 -10.08
C GLY A 272 -2.41 40.75 -10.66
N TYR A 273 -3.19 41.39 -11.53
CA TYR A 273 -4.46 40.80 -11.99
C TYR A 273 -4.28 39.55 -12.87
N PRO A 274 -3.35 39.50 -13.85
CA PRO A 274 -3.06 38.28 -14.60
C PRO A 274 -2.54 37.13 -13.71
N ILE A 275 -1.76 37.46 -12.68
CA ILE A 275 -1.24 36.49 -11.71
C ILE A 275 -2.38 35.90 -10.88
N LEU A 276 -3.28 36.74 -10.35
CA LEU A 276 -4.44 36.29 -9.56
C LEU A 276 -5.32 35.32 -10.35
N VAL A 277 -5.63 35.66 -11.61
CA VAL A 277 -6.43 34.80 -12.49
C VAL A 277 -5.73 33.46 -12.75
N SER A 278 -4.40 33.46 -12.93
CA SER A 278 -3.62 32.23 -13.10
C SER A 278 -3.65 31.34 -11.86
N ILE A 279 -3.57 31.93 -10.65
CA ILE A 279 -3.69 31.21 -9.38
C ILE A 279 -5.07 30.56 -9.25
N ILE A 280 -6.14 31.23 -9.66
CA ILE A 280 -7.50 30.66 -9.61
C ILE A 280 -7.59 29.41 -10.49
N PHE A 281 -7.12 29.47 -11.74
CA PHE A 281 -7.08 28.29 -12.62
C PHE A 281 -6.21 27.15 -12.06
N PHE A 282 -5.08 27.50 -11.41
CA PHE A 282 -4.22 26.53 -10.75
C PHE A 282 -4.90 25.84 -9.56
N VAL A 283 -5.58 26.59 -8.70
CA VAL A 283 -6.36 26.03 -7.58
C VAL A 283 -7.50 25.16 -8.09
N THR A 284 -8.21 25.60 -9.14
CA THR A 284 -9.24 24.78 -9.80
C THR A 284 -8.65 23.48 -10.34
N PHE A 285 -7.50 23.50 -11.00
CA PHE A 285 -6.81 22.29 -11.46
C PHE A 285 -6.48 21.32 -10.31
N ILE A 286 -5.92 21.83 -9.21
CA ILE A 286 -5.61 21.01 -8.03
C ILE A 286 -6.89 20.37 -7.47
N MET A 287 -7.97 21.15 -7.34
CA MET A 287 -9.24 20.64 -6.84
C MET A 287 -9.81 19.54 -7.75
N LEU A 288 -9.82 19.74 -9.07
CA LEU A 288 -10.24 18.71 -10.02
C LEU A 288 -9.38 17.45 -9.92
N THR A 289 -8.06 17.60 -9.75
CA THR A 289 -7.13 16.47 -9.60
C THR A 289 -7.41 15.67 -8.33
N ILE A 290 -7.68 16.34 -7.20
CA ILE A 290 -8.04 15.67 -5.95
C ILE A 290 -9.36 14.92 -6.11
N MET A 291 -10.37 15.51 -6.75
CA MET A 291 -11.64 14.85 -7.01
C MET A 291 -11.47 13.62 -7.91
N CYS A 292 -10.72 13.74 -9.01
CA CYS A 292 -10.48 12.63 -9.92
C CYS A 292 -9.70 11.49 -9.26
N ARG A 293 -8.75 11.81 -8.38
CA ARG A 293 -8.06 10.82 -7.55
C ARG A 293 -9.04 10.01 -6.70
N LYS A 294 -10.01 10.68 -6.06
CA LYS A 294 -11.04 10.01 -5.27
C LYS A 294 -11.95 9.12 -6.12
N LEU A 295 -12.29 9.55 -7.33
CA LEU A 295 -13.08 8.73 -8.27
C LEU A 295 -12.30 7.52 -8.80
N ALA A 296 -10.99 7.64 -9.00
CA ALA A 296 -10.12 6.50 -9.32
C ALA A 296 -10.03 5.50 -8.17
N GLU A 297 -9.89 6.00 -6.93
CA GLU A 297 -9.88 5.18 -5.72
C GLU A 297 -11.21 4.46 -5.48
N ALA A 298 -12.32 5.05 -5.94
CA ALA A 298 -13.67 4.47 -5.89
C ALA A 298 -13.97 3.45 -7.01
N TYR A 299 -13.03 3.16 -7.92
CA TYR A 299 -13.21 2.25 -9.07
C TYR A 299 -14.29 2.66 -10.07
N ILE A 300 -14.70 3.93 -10.05
CA ILE A 300 -15.71 4.46 -10.98
C ILE A 300 -15.05 4.80 -12.32
N LEU A 301 -13.84 5.35 -12.28
CA LEU A 301 -13.06 5.74 -13.46
C LEU A 301 -11.83 4.85 -13.62
N THR A 302 -11.50 4.52 -14.87
CA THR A 302 -10.21 3.89 -15.18
C THR A 302 -9.06 4.85 -14.86
N SER A 303 -7.89 4.32 -14.51
CA SER A 303 -6.70 5.10 -14.16
C SER A 303 -6.33 6.17 -15.19
N PHE A 304 -6.50 5.88 -16.48
CA PHE A 304 -6.21 6.81 -17.57
C PHE A 304 -7.14 8.03 -17.55
N TRP A 305 -8.45 7.81 -17.64
CA TRP A 305 -9.44 8.88 -17.67
C TRP A 305 -9.41 9.73 -16.40
N ALA A 306 -9.20 9.12 -15.22
CA ALA A 306 -9.12 9.87 -13.97
C ALA A 306 -7.91 10.82 -13.95
N ALA A 307 -6.74 10.38 -14.39
CA ALA A 307 -5.54 11.24 -14.39
C ALA A 307 -5.59 12.32 -15.49
N MET A 308 -6.23 12.03 -16.62
CA MET A 308 -6.28 12.93 -17.78
C MET A 308 -7.47 13.90 -17.76
N ALA A 309 -8.54 13.59 -17.03
CA ALA A 309 -9.75 14.41 -16.94
C ALA A 309 -9.49 15.88 -16.54
N PRO A 310 -8.64 16.19 -15.54
CA PRO A 310 -8.36 17.59 -15.19
C PRO A 310 -7.73 18.38 -16.34
N CYS A 311 -6.79 17.76 -17.07
CA CYS A 311 -6.17 18.38 -18.24
C CYS A 311 -7.19 18.56 -19.38
N LEU A 312 -7.97 17.52 -19.68
CA LEU A 312 -9.00 17.57 -20.71
C LEU A 312 -10.10 18.61 -20.42
N ALA A 313 -10.41 18.86 -19.15
CA ALA A 313 -11.35 19.90 -18.75
C ALA A 313 -10.79 21.32 -19.00
N LEU A 314 -9.49 21.52 -18.83
CA LEU A 314 -8.83 22.83 -19.00
C LEU A 314 -8.44 23.14 -20.45
N VAL A 315 -8.17 22.13 -21.28
CA VAL A 315 -7.83 22.30 -22.70
C VAL A 315 -8.86 23.16 -23.47
N PRO A 316 -10.17 22.90 -23.43
CA PRO A 316 -11.14 23.72 -24.17
C PRO A 316 -11.19 25.15 -23.65
N ILE A 317 -10.99 25.36 -22.35
CA ILE A 317 -10.92 26.69 -21.73
C ILE A 317 -9.68 27.41 -22.24
N GLY A 318 -8.51 26.79 -22.17
CA GLY A 318 -7.25 27.37 -22.67
C GLY A 318 -7.32 27.71 -24.17
N ALA A 319 -7.87 26.81 -24.99
CA ALA A 319 -8.06 27.04 -26.42
C ALA A 319 -9.05 28.18 -26.70
N PHE A 320 -10.16 28.25 -25.95
CA PHE A 320 -11.13 29.33 -26.05
C PHE A 320 -10.52 30.70 -25.69
N LEU A 321 -9.78 30.78 -24.59
CA LEU A 321 -9.11 32.01 -24.15
C LEU A 321 -8.05 32.43 -25.17
N THR A 322 -7.27 31.48 -25.71
CA THR A 322 -6.27 31.74 -26.75
C THR A 322 -6.93 32.28 -28.02
N ARG A 323 -8.02 31.66 -28.50
CA ARG A 323 -8.75 32.12 -29.70
C ARG A 323 -9.31 33.53 -29.51
N ARG A 324 -9.86 33.85 -28.34
CA ARG A 324 -10.36 35.21 -28.03
C ARG A 324 -9.26 36.26 -27.97
N ALA A 325 -8.10 35.90 -27.43
CA ALA A 325 -6.94 36.77 -27.35
C ALA A 325 -6.45 37.19 -28.73
N MET A 326 -6.38 36.22 -29.64
CA MET A 326 -5.93 36.46 -31.02
C MET A 326 -6.91 37.31 -31.83
N ASN A 327 -8.21 37.19 -31.55
CA ASN A 327 -9.25 37.96 -32.24
C ASN A 327 -9.51 39.35 -31.61
N ASP A 328 -8.52 39.90 -30.88
CA ASP A 328 -8.50 41.24 -30.27
C ASP A 328 -9.74 41.61 -29.41
N SER A 329 -10.39 40.59 -28.84
CA SER A 329 -11.62 40.78 -28.07
C SER A 329 -11.31 41.14 -26.62
N GLN A 330 -11.57 42.40 -26.22
CA GLN A 330 -11.49 42.83 -24.82
C GLN A 330 -12.53 42.05 -23.98
N MET A 331 -12.07 41.16 -23.09
CA MET A 331 -12.94 40.23 -22.35
C MET A 331 -13.89 40.90 -21.35
N PHE A 332 -13.52 42.08 -20.85
CA PHE A 332 -14.32 42.84 -19.88
C PHE A 332 -14.23 44.33 -20.20
N SER A 333 -15.33 44.93 -20.64
CA SER A 333 -15.47 46.39 -20.59
C SER A 333 -15.43 46.79 -19.12
N THR A 334 -14.36 47.45 -18.69
CA THR A 334 -14.15 47.93 -17.31
C THR A 334 -15.38 48.70 -16.79
N ASP A 335 -16.12 49.36 -17.69
CA ASP A 335 -17.40 50.04 -17.44
C ASP A 335 -18.50 49.20 -16.76
N ARG A 336 -18.56 47.88 -16.94
CA ARG A 336 -19.60 47.05 -16.28
C ARG A 336 -19.22 46.71 -14.85
N LEU A 337 -17.94 46.44 -14.61
CA LEU A 337 -17.40 46.16 -13.29
C LEU A 337 -17.39 47.42 -12.41
N ASP A 338 -17.00 48.55 -12.97
CA ASP A 338 -17.03 49.84 -12.26
C ASP A 338 -18.46 50.22 -11.88
N ARG A 339 -19.43 50.07 -12.79
CA ARG A 339 -20.85 50.30 -12.47
C ARG A 339 -21.37 49.33 -11.40
N PHE A 340 -20.94 48.07 -11.40
CA PHE A 340 -21.34 47.10 -10.38
C PHE A 340 -20.73 47.41 -9.01
N MET A 341 -19.44 47.74 -8.96
CA MET A 341 -18.73 48.16 -7.73
C MET A 341 -19.29 49.46 -7.17
N LEU A 342 -19.61 50.43 -8.03
CA LEU A 342 -20.31 51.66 -7.62
C LEU A 342 -21.71 51.36 -7.06
N LYS A 343 -22.45 50.40 -7.65
CA LYS A 343 -23.77 49.98 -7.14
C LYS A 343 -23.66 49.27 -5.79
N LEU A 344 -22.62 48.47 -5.59
CA LEU A 344 -22.33 47.80 -4.32
C LEU A 344 -21.93 48.82 -3.24
N ARG A 345 -21.00 49.74 -3.57
CA ARG A 345 -20.56 50.81 -2.67
C ARG A 345 -21.70 51.75 -2.26
N ARG A 346 -22.61 52.07 -3.20
CA ARG A 346 -23.84 52.84 -2.92
C ARG A 346 -24.83 52.08 -2.04
N ARG A 347 -24.84 50.75 -2.04
CA ARG A 347 -25.67 49.96 -1.11
C ARG A 347 -25.08 49.97 0.30
N PHE A 348 -23.76 49.83 0.44
CA PHE A 348 -23.10 49.88 1.75
C PHE A 348 -23.06 51.28 2.38
N GLN A 349 -23.05 52.36 1.59
CA GLN A 349 -23.17 53.74 2.12
C GLN A 349 -24.59 54.11 2.57
N LYS A 350 -25.62 53.37 2.15
CA LYS A 350 -27.01 53.62 2.59
C LYS A 350 -27.36 53.00 3.94
N GLU A 351 -26.52 52.14 4.50
CA GLU A 351 -26.74 51.48 5.80
C GLU A 351 -25.96 52.16 6.95
N GLY A 352 -25.20 53.23 6.67
CA GLY A 352 -24.27 53.86 7.62
C GLY A 352 -24.67 55.23 8.18
N THR A 353 -25.88 55.73 7.92
CA THR A 353 -26.34 57.01 8.50
C THR A 353 -27.58 56.80 9.36
N PRO A 354 -27.44 56.55 10.67
CA PRO A 354 -28.53 56.80 11.61
C PRO A 354 -28.67 58.32 11.80
N ALA A 355 -29.90 58.82 11.62
CA ALA A 355 -30.32 60.15 12.07
C ALA A 355 -30.53 60.16 13.59
#